data_AF-A0A842SEA0-F1
#
_entry.id   AF-A0A842SEA0-F1
#
_cell.length_a   1.000
_cell.length_b   1.000
_cell.length_c   1.000
_cell.angle_alpha   90.00
_cell.angle_beta   90.00
_cell.angle_gamma   90.00
#
_symmetry.space_group_name_H-M   'P 1'
#
loop_
_entity.id
_entity.type
_entity.pdbx_description
1 polymer ?
#
loop_
_entity_poly.entity_id
_entity_poly.type
_entity_poly.pdbx_seq_one_letter_code
_entity_poly.pdbx_strand_id
1 'polypeptide(L)'
;MSRLDRLSTKAFIRLFIEQENEEQRSLFYSLNPSGGHYTKEQKEFAIEKARSIGVRATSRLLQVPRRTIQRWLRAEGISVKRCPDWVYDWAFWRKKSQEKWKRIFYY
;
A
#
# COMPACT_ATOMS: atom_id res chain seq x y z
N MET A 1 -29.03 22.37 3.66
CA MET A 1 -28.07 21.42 4.28
C MET A 1 -27.26 20.80 3.17
N SER A 2 -25.94 21.00 3.19
CA SER A 2 -25.06 20.38 2.22
C SER A 2 -25.03 18.85 2.43
N ARG A 3 -24.70 18.09 1.39
CA ARG A 3 -24.56 16.63 1.48
C ARG A 3 -23.47 16.21 2.49
N LEU A 4 -22.52 17.11 2.78
CA LEU A 4 -21.41 16.92 3.70
C LEU A 4 -21.84 17.09 5.17
N ASP A 5 -22.85 17.91 5.45
CA ASP A 5 -23.32 18.19 6.82
C ASP A 5 -23.99 16.97 7.50
N ARG A 6 -24.34 15.94 6.72
CA ARG A 6 -25.00 14.70 7.20
C ARG A 6 -24.03 13.53 7.40
N LEU A 7 -22.75 13.71 7.12
CA LEU A 7 -21.78 12.63 7.21
C LEU A 7 -21.21 12.54 8.62
N SER A 8 -21.16 11.32 9.15
CA SER A 8 -20.35 11.06 10.34
C SER A 8 -18.89 11.44 10.08
N THR A 9 -18.15 11.82 11.13
CA THR A 9 -16.71 12.13 11.06
C THR A 9 -15.92 11.04 10.33
N LYS A 10 -16.29 9.76 10.55
CA LYS A 10 -15.69 8.61 9.87
C LYS A 10 -15.92 8.63 8.35
N ALA A 11 -17.12 8.98 7.92
CA ALA A 11 -17.45 9.07 6.49
C ALA A 11 -16.74 10.25 5.84
N PHE A 12 -16.61 11.38 6.55
CA PHE A 12 -15.84 12.52 6.09
C PHE A 12 -14.36 12.19 5.90
N ILE A 13 -13.72 11.56 6.90
CA ILE A 13 -12.31 11.12 6.81
C ILE A 13 -12.11 10.17 5.62
N ARG A 14 -13.04 9.21 5.41
CA ARG A 14 -12.94 8.28 4.28
C ARG A 14 -13.01 9.02 2.94
N LEU A 15 -13.97 9.93 2.76
CA LEU A 15 -14.09 10.72 1.53
C LEU A 15 -12.85 11.54 1.26
N PHE A 16 -12.31 12.20 2.29
CA PHE A 16 -11.08 12.97 2.17
C PHE A 16 -9.90 12.09 1.71
N ILE A 17 -9.73 10.91 2.31
CA ILE A 17 -8.70 9.95 1.90
C ILE A 17 -8.92 9.47 0.46
N GLU A 18 -10.17 9.20 0.07
CA GLU A 18 -10.51 8.78 -1.29
C GLU A 18 -10.17 9.87 -2.31
N GLN A 19 -10.51 11.12 -2.02
CA GLN A 19 -10.19 12.26 -2.87
C GLN A 19 -8.68 12.47 -3.01
N GLU A 20 -7.95 12.50 -1.90
CA GLU A 20 -6.48 12.63 -1.91
C GLU A 20 -5.83 11.49 -2.72
N ASN A 21 -6.32 10.25 -2.55
CA ASN A 21 -5.83 9.12 -3.32
C ASN A 21 -6.10 9.26 -4.82
N GLU A 22 -7.27 9.80 -5.20
CA GLU A 22 -7.63 10.06 -6.59
C GLU A 22 -6.71 11.12 -7.21
N GLU A 23 -6.41 12.19 -6.48
CA GLU A 23 -5.52 13.27 -6.93
C GLU A 23 -4.10 12.75 -7.17
N GLN A 24 -3.55 11.99 -6.23
CA GLN A 24 -2.24 11.36 -6.39
C GLN A 24 -2.20 10.38 -7.58
N ARG A 25 -3.31 9.67 -7.81
CA ARG A 25 -3.42 8.74 -8.93
C ARG A 25 -3.51 9.47 -10.27
N SER A 26 -4.28 10.56 -10.30
CA SER A 26 -4.40 11.44 -11.46
C SER A 26 -3.05 12.02 -11.86
N LEU A 27 -2.29 12.52 -10.87
CA LEU A 27 -0.92 12.98 -11.07
C LEU A 27 -0.01 11.88 -11.64
N PHE A 28 -0.10 10.66 -11.13
CA PHE A 28 0.68 9.54 -11.67
C PHE A 28 0.35 9.22 -13.13
N TYR A 29 -0.92 9.29 -13.53
CA TYR A 29 -1.33 9.03 -14.91
C TYR A 29 -1.04 10.21 -15.85
N SER A 30 -1.05 11.44 -15.36
CA SER A 30 -0.70 12.62 -16.16
C SER A 30 0.77 12.65 -16.60
N LEU A 31 1.66 11.94 -15.89
CA LEU A 31 3.05 11.73 -16.29
C LEU A 31 3.22 10.88 -17.57
N ASN A 32 2.15 10.22 -18.03
CA ASN A 32 2.15 9.53 -19.32
C ASN A 32 0.75 9.58 -19.96
N PRO A 33 0.39 10.71 -20.58
CA PRO A 33 -0.94 10.93 -21.15
C PRO A 33 -1.25 9.94 -22.29
N SER A 34 -0.23 9.54 -23.03
CA SER A 34 -0.29 8.56 -24.12
C SER A 34 -0.50 7.12 -23.66
N GLY A 35 -0.30 6.82 -22.37
CA GLY A 35 -0.42 5.48 -21.82
C GLY A 35 0.65 4.49 -22.33
N GLY A 36 0.31 3.20 -22.30
CA GLY A 36 1.21 2.13 -22.74
C GLY A 36 2.25 1.75 -21.68
N HIS A 37 3.53 1.74 -22.06
CA HIS A 37 4.62 1.39 -21.15
C HIS A 37 4.88 2.51 -20.14
N TYR A 38 5.16 2.14 -18.89
CA TYR A 38 5.48 3.11 -17.85
C TYR A 38 6.75 3.89 -18.17
N THR A 39 6.64 5.22 -18.13
CA THR A 39 7.76 6.16 -18.35
C THR A 39 8.74 6.11 -17.17
N LYS A 40 9.92 6.72 -17.35
CA LYS A 40 10.91 6.85 -16.27
C LYS A 40 10.33 7.62 -15.08
N GLU A 41 9.65 8.72 -15.36
CA GLU A 41 9.00 9.58 -14.36
C GLU A 41 7.94 8.82 -13.55
N GLN A 42 7.09 8.02 -14.21
CA GLN A 42 6.12 7.18 -13.51
C GLN A 42 6.79 6.17 -12.57
N LYS A 43 7.89 5.55 -13.01
CA LYS A 43 8.63 4.61 -12.18
C LYS A 43 9.24 5.30 -10.97
N GLU A 44 9.87 6.45 -11.16
CA GLU A 44 10.49 7.24 -10.10
C GLU A 44 9.44 7.67 -9.06
N PHE A 45 8.29 8.20 -9.51
CA PHE A 45 7.16 8.55 -8.65
C PHE A 45 6.69 7.37 -7.80
N ALA A 46 6.50 6.20 -8.43
CA ALA A 46 6.06 4.99 -7.73
C ALA A 46 7.13 4.47 -6.75
N ILE A 47 8.41 4.57 -7.09
CA ILE A 47 9.53 4.20 -6.20
C ILE A 47 9.55 5.12 -4.98
N GLU A 48 9.47 6.43 -5.17
CA GLU A 48 9.49 7.41 -4.09
C GLU A 48 8.30 7.20 -3.14
N LYS A 49 7.09 7.00 -3.67
CA LYS A 49 5.93 6.64 -2.83
C LYS A 49 6.09 5.29 -2.15
N ALA A 50 6.70 4.30 -2.80
CA ALA A 50 6.96 3.03 -2.16
C ALA A 50 7.95 3.12 -1.00
N ARG A 51 8.88 4.09 -1.03
CA ARG A 51 9.78 4.36 0.10
C ARG A 51 9.06 4.99 1.29
N SER A 52 8.08 5.87 1.05
CA SER A 52 7.37 6.58 2.13
C SER A 52 6.26 5.77 2.78
N ILE A 53 5.37 5.16 1.98
CA ILE A 53 4.16 4.47 2.48
C ILE A 53 4.21 2.94 2.32
N GLY A 54 5.27 2.42 1.69
CA GLY A 54 5.47 1.00 1.45
C GLY A 54 4.76 0.48 0.20
N VAL A 55 5.38 -0.52 -0.45
CA VAL A 55 4.93 -1.13 -1.72
C VAL A 55 3.45 -1.52 -1.75
N ARG A 56 2.92 -2.05 -0.63
CA ARG A 56 1.51 -2.49 -0.57
C ARG A 56 0.55 -1.31 -0.65
N ALA A 57 0.84 -0.22 0.06
CA ALA A 57 0.00 0.97 0.04
C ALA A 57 0.11 1.67 -1.31
N THR A 58 1.33 1.84 -1.83
CA THR A 58 1.58 2.44 -3.14
C THR A 58 0.89 1.69 -4.28
N SER A 59 0.92 0.36 -4.26
CA SER A 59 0.22 -0.46 -5.26
C SER A 59 -1.30 -0.22 -5.25
N ARG A 60 -1.90 0.01 -4.09
CA ARG A 60 -3.33 0.32 -3.99
C ARG A 60 -3.63 1.75 -4.41
N LEU A 61 -2.79 2.69 -3.99
CA LEU A 61 -2.89 4.12 -4.33
C LEU A 61 -2.84 4.30 -5.85
N LEU A 62 -1.79 3.80 -6.49
CA LEU A 62 -1.51 4.02 -7.92
C LEU A 62 -2.20 3.00 -8.83
N GLN A 63 -2.86 1.99 -8.26
CA GLN A 63 -3.41 0.82 -8.99
C GLN A 63 -2.37 0.06 -9.85
N VAL A 64 -1.08 0.21 -9.54
CA VAL A 64 0.00 -0.53 -10.21
C VAL A 64 0.18 -1.89 -9.52
N PRO A 65 0.35 -3.00 -10.25
CA PRO A 65 0.60 -4.30 -9.63
C PRO A 65 1.83 -4.28 -8.72
N ARG A 66 1.73 -4.85 -7.51
CA ARG A 66 2.86 -4.91 -6.56
C ARG A 66 4.14 -5.46 -7.16
N ARG A 67 4.03 -6.52 -7.97
CA ARG A 67 5.20 -7.17 -8.61
C ARG A 67 5.92 -6.20 -9.53
N THR A 68 5.21 -5.29 -10.18
CA THR A 68 5.77 -4.25 -11.05
C THR A 68 6.59 -3.26 -10.24
N ILE A 69 6.02 -2.71 -9.15
CA ILE A 69 6.74 -1.80 -8.24
C ILE A 69 7.97 -2.48 -7.64
N GLN A 70 7.85 -3.74 -7.23
CA GLN A 70 8.98 -4.52 -6.70
C GLN A 70 10.09 -4.73 -7.73
N ARG A 71 9.75 -4.95 -9.01
CA ARG A 71 10.74 -5.06 -10.08
C ARG A 71 11.50 -3.75 -10.28
N TRP A 72 10.81 -2.61 -10.25
CA TRP A 72 11.44 -1.29 -10.36
C TRP A 72 12.37 -1.01 -9.18
N LEU A 73 11.92 -1.28 -7.95
CA LEU A 73 12.76 -1.12 -6.76
C LEU A 73 14.03 -1.99 -6.83
N ARG A 74 13.90 -3.24 -7.28
CA ARG A 74 15.06 -4.13 -7.46
C ARG A 74 16.01 -3.66 -8.57
N ALA A 75 15.48 -3.07 -9.64
CA ALA A 75 16.31 -2.52 -10.71
C ALA A 75 17.20 -1.36 -10.21
N GLU A 76 16.72 -0.60 -9.24
CA GLU A 76 17.48 0.44 -8.52
C GLU A 76 18.37 -0.11 -7.38
N GLY A 77 18.50 -1.44 -7.25
CA GLY A 77 19.25 -2.08 -6.17
C GLY A 77 18.56 -2.04 -4.80
N ILE A 78 17.30 -1.60 -4.71
CA ILE A 78 16.56 -1.46 -3.45
C ILE A 78 15.87 -2.79 -3.13
N SER A 79 16.37 -3.48 -2.11
CA SER A 79 15.72 -4.68 -1.59
C SER A 79 14.57 -4.31 -0.65
N VAL A 80 13.34 -4.53 -1.11
CA VAL A 80 12.16 -4.35 -0.26
C VAL A 80 11.87 -5.65 0.48
N LYS A 81 11.91 -5.62 1.82
CA LYS A 81 11.42 -6.72 2.66
C LYS A 81 9.97 -7.06 2.26
N ARG A 82 9.64 -8.35 2.16
CA ARG A 82 8.31 -8.81 1.74
C ARG A 82 7.21 -8.27 2.65
N CYS A 83 7.49 -8.13 3.94
CA CYS A 83 6.62 -7.56 4.95
C CYS A 83 7.43 -6.68 5.92
N PRO A 84 6.79 -5.69 6.57
CA PRO A 84 7.37 -5.01 7.73
C PRO A 84 7.71 -5.98 8.86
N ASP A 85 8.69 -5.64 9.70
CA ASP A 85 9.18 -6.52 10.77
C ASP A 85 8.07 -6.91 11.76
N TRP A 86 7.16 -5.99 12.10
CA TRP A 86 6.02 -6.27 12.98
C TRP A 86 5.08 -7.38 12.46
N VAL A 87 5.02 -7.61 11.15
CA VAL A 87 4.20 -8.70 10.58
C VAL A 87 4.80 -10.05 10.92
N TYR A 88 6.14 -10.16 10.92
CA TYR A 88 6.83 -11.37 11.34
C TYR A 88 6.68 -11.59 12.83
N ASP A 89 6.78 -10.53 13.64
CA ASP A 89 6.53 -10.59 15.08
C ASP A 89 5.09 -11.06 15.38
N TRP A 90 4.10 -10.48 14.70
CA TRP A 90 2.70 -10.89 14.83
C TRP A 90 2.51 -12.36 14.45
N ALA A 91 3.09 -12.81 13.33
CA ALA A 91 3.00 -14.20 12.89
C ALA A 91 3.65 -15.15 13.90
N PHE A 92 4.79 -14.77 14.48
CA PHE A 92 5.48 -15.51 15.53
C PHE A 92 4.61 -15.66 16.78
N TRP A 93 4.05 -14.57 17.30
CA TRP A 93 3.20 -14.58 18.49
C TRP A 93 1.90 -15.36 18.27
N ARG A 94 1.32 -15.27 17.07
CA ARG A 94 0.14 -16.05 16.69
C ARG A 94 0.44 -17.54 16.70
N LYS A 95 1.59 -17.97 16.14
CA LYS A 95 2.02 -19.38 16.15
C LYS A 95 2.22 -19.88 17.58
N LYS A 96 2.95 -19.13 18.41
CA LYS A 96 3.20 -19.47 19.82
C LYS A 96 1.90 -19.63 20.61
N SER A 97 0.93 -18.76 20.35
CA SER A 97 -0.40 -18.85 20.97
C SER A 97 -1.15 -20.11 20.52
N GLN A 98 -1.15 -20.43 19.22
CA GLN A 98 -1.74 -21.67 18.72
C GLN A 98 -1.10 -22.92 19.33
N GLU A 99 0.22 -22.96 19.47
CA GLU A 99 0.93 -24.06 20.11
C GLU A 99 0.56 -24.20 21.59
N LYS A 100 0.44 -23.09 22.32
CA LYS A 100 -0.05 -23.09 23.71
C LYS A 100 -1.45 -23.71 23.79
N TRP A 101 -2.38 -23.25 22.95
CA TRP A 101 -3.75 -23.78 22.95
C TRP A 101 -3.81 -25.25 22.54
N LYS A 102 -2.98 -25.70 21.58
CA LYS A 102 -2.85 -27.13 21.25
C LYS A 102 -2.38 -27.95 22.46
N ARG A 103 -1.39 -27.48 23.23
CA ARG A 103 -0.95 -28.19 24.44
C ARG A 103 -2.05 -28.30 25.50
N ILE A 104 -2.86 -27.25 25.65
CA ILE A 104 -3.99 -27.24 26.60
C ILE A 104 -5.13 -28.15 26.13
N PHE A 105 -5.36 -28.28 24.83
CA PHE A 105 -6.46 -29.09 24.28
C PHE A 105 -6.13 -30.58 24.09
N TYR A 106 -4.84 -30.94 24.06
CA TYR A 106 -4.37 -32.34 23.95
C TYR A 106 -3.99 -32.95 25.32
N TYR A 107 -4.19 -32.21 26.42
CA TYR A 107 -4.19 -32.67 27.81
C TYR A 107 -5.59 -32.48 28.39
#